data_AF-X1B2B5-F1
#
_entry.id   AF-X1B2B5-F1
#
_cell.length_a   1.000
_cell.length_b   1.000
_cell.length_c   1.000
_cell.angle_alpha   90.00
_cell.angle_beta   90.00
_cell.angle_gamma   90.00
#
_symmetry.space_group_name_H-M   'P 1'
#
loop_
_entity.id
_entity.type
_entity.pdbx_description
1 polymer ?
#
loop_
_entity_poly.entity_id
_entity_poly.type
_entity_poly.pdbx_seq_one_letter_code
_entity_poly.pdbx_strand_id
1 'polypeptide(L)'
;DAGNLPFDIYFAIDSIGTLNCIATIDAEVKETAKNNMWNAGAYEKSFMSILNNTIPNSRRIDSQYTNTMGCVQKVWYDGQNKVLKHKGGESMQFGARMIYHFGGILTHGTKRVTATSKLRDVNFGFENKVNIAKNHVDGALGGISLEGRIASTPHGFIYADADGIAAYKKKNILHFRNILGDNSLTAEDIIIQSKDMDDDGNVIEEKKVTIGDDTVTDETESKTDE
;
A
#
# COMPACT_ATOMS: atom_id res chain seq x y z
N ASP A 1 22.39 24.63 -24.40
CA ASP A 1 22.98 23.98 -23.22
C ASP A 1 22.07 22.85 -22.77
N ALA A 2 22.49 21.60 -23.00
CA ALA A 2 21.74 20.45 -22.52
C ALA A 2 21.86 20.43 -20.99
N GLY A 3 20.72 20.48 -20.30
CA GLY A 3 20.61 20.58 -18.85
C GLY A 3 21.19 19.37 -18.11
N ASN A 4 22.51 19.27 -18.06
CA ASN A 4 23.24 18.32 -17.24
C ASN A 4 23.15 18.78 -15.79
N LEU A 5 22.32 18.08 -15.03
CA LEU A 5 22.14 18.28 -13.61
C LEU A 5 23.17 17.42 -12.87
N PRO A 6 24.10 18.02 -12.10
CA PRO A 6 25.18 17.29 -11.44
C PRO A 6 24.71 16.67 -10.11
N PHE A 7 23.62 15.91 -10.14
CA PHE A 7 23.05 15.25 -8.97
C PHE A 7 22.18 14.06 -9.38
N ASP A 8 21.97 13.14 -8.42
CA ASP A 8 20.99 12.06 -8.58
C ASP A 8 19.59 12.64 -8.75
N ILE A 9 18.80 12.07 -9.69
CA ILE A 9 17.45 12.54 -9.97
C ILE A 9 16.44 11.45 -9.65
N TYR A 10 15.40 11.83 -8.92
CA TYR A 10 14.23 11.00 -8.66
C TYR A 10 13.01 11.52 -9.45
N PHE A 11 12.44 10.65 -10.27
CA PHE A 11 11.21 10.87 -11.01
C PHE A 11 10.06 10.16 -10.31
N ALA A 12 9.06 10.91 -9.85
CA ALA A 12 7.86 10.37 -9.23
C ALA A 12 6.67 10.44 -10.20
N ILE A 13 5.93 9.35 -10.35
CA ILE A 13 4.70 9.30 -11.17
C ILE A 13 3.54 8.77 -10.34
N ASP A 14 2.53 9.61 -10.12
CA ASP A 14 1.26 9.22 -9.49
C ASP A 14 0.09 9.59 -10.42
N SER A 15 -0.52 8.66 -11.16
CA SER A 15 -0.35 7.18 -11.17
C SER A 15 -0.33 6.58 -12.58
N ILE A 16 0.18 5.35 -12.70
CA ILE A 16 0.10 4.52 -13.90
C ILE A 16 -1.18 3.68 -13.88
N GLY A 17 -1.82 3.54 -15.05
CA GLY A 17 -3.02 2.71 -15.22
C GLY A 17 -4.34 3.42 -14.94
N THR A 18 -4.32 4.75 -14.83
CA THR A 18 -5.51 5.59 -14.62
C THR A 18 -5.95 6.31 -15.90
N LEU A 19 -5.01 6.73 -16.74
CA LEU A 19 -5.31 7.48 -17.96
C LEU A 19 -5.57 6.56 -19.15
N ASN A 20 -6.58 6.93 -19.94
CA ASN A 20 -6.90 6.33 -21.22
C ASN A 20 -6.06 6.97 -22.33
N CYS A 21 -5.58 6.16 -23.27
CA CYS A 21 -4.95 6.64 -24.48
C CYS A 21 -6.00 7.22 -25.45
N ILE A 22 -5.53 8.01 -26.42
CA ILE A 22 -6.38 8.69 -27.42
C ILE A 22 -7.33 7.70 -28.13
N ALA A 23 -6.85 6.52 -28.51
CA ALA A 23 -7.70 5.52 -29.19
C ALA A 23 -8.89 5.07 -28.32
N THR A 24 -8.68 4.91 -27.01
CA THR A 24 -9.74 4.55 -26.06
C THR A 24 -10.74 5.70 -25.89
N ILE A 25 -10.25 6.95 -25.83
CA ILE A 25 -11.09 8.15 -25.72
C ILE A 25 -11.92 8.33 -27.00
N ASP A 26 -11.31 8.21 -28.17
CA ASP A 26 -11.98 8.34 -29.46
C ASP A 26 -13.08 7.29 -29.63
N ALA A 27 -12.81 6.05 -29.21
CA ALA A 27 -13.79 4.98 -29.26
C ALA A 27 -14.97 5.24 -28.32
N GLU A 28 -14.71 5.82 -27.14
CA GLU A 28 -15.73 6.22 -26.18
C GLU A 28 -16.62 7.35 -26.71
N VAL A 29 -16.02 8.39 -27.31
CA VAL A 29 -16.78 9.51 -27.92
C VAL A 29 -17.62 9.05 -29.11
N LYS A 30 -17.13 8.08 -29.88
CA LYS A 30 -17.82 7.53 -31.06
C LYS A 30 -18.75 6.36 -30.74
N GLU A 31 -18.88 5.98 -29.47
CA GLU A 31 -19.67 4.82 -29.01
C GLU A 31 -19.34 3.52 -29.75
N THR A 32 -18.05 3.29 -29.99
CA THR A 32 -17.52 2.09 -30.66
C THR A 32 -16.88 1.12 -29.67
N ALA A 33 -16.52 -0.07 -30.15
CA ALA A 33 -15.94 -1.12 -29.31
C ALA A 33 -14.66 -0.65 -28.59
N LYS A 34 -14.61 -0.87 -27.27
CA LYS A 34 -13.46 -0.57 -26.41
C LYS A 34 -12.51 -1.77 -26.34
N ASN A 35 -11.19 -1.53 -26.36
CA ASN A 35 -10.18 -2.57 -26.21
C ASN A 35 -9.10 -2.15 -25.19
N ASN A 36 -9.02 -2.87 -24.07
CA ASN A 36 -8.06 -2.59 -23.00
C ASN A 36 -6.59 -2.74 -23.45
N MET A 37 -6.32 -3.48 -24.53
CA MET A 37 -4.97 -3.63 -25.08
C MET A 37 -4.43 -2.34 -25.70
N TRP A 38 -5.29 -1.39 -26.08
CA TRP A 38 -4.83 -0.09 -26.60
C TRP A 38 -4.11 0.73 -25.53
N ASN A 39 -4.68 0.79 -24.33
CA ASN A 39 -4.01 1.43 -23.20
C ASN A 39 -2.69 0.72 -22.88
N ALA A 40 -2.69 -0.62 -22.85
CA ALA A 40 -1.46 -1.39 -22.61
C ALA A 40 -0.35 -1.08 -23.62
N GLY A 41 -0.68 -1.10 -24.91
CA GLY A 41 0.27 -0.76 -25.98
C GLY A 41 0.74 0.70 -25.93
N ALA A 42 -0.12 1.63 -25.51
CA ALA A 42 0.26 3.04 -25.34
C ALA A 42 1.27 3.23 -24.20
N TYR A 43 1.03 2.61 -23.04
CA TYR A 43 1.97 2.65 -21.92
C TYR A 43 3.29 1.96 -22.28
N GLU A 44 3.26 0.80 -22.93
CA GLU A 44 4.47 0.12 -23.40
C GLU A 44 5.31 1.02 -24.30
N LYS A 45 4.73 1.57 -25.37
CA LYS A 45 5.45 2.46 -26.29
C LYS A 45 6.04 3.69 -25.60
N SER A 46 5.33 4.25 -24.63
CA SER A 46 5.74 5.47 -23.93
C SER A 46 6.86 5.22 -22.93
N PHE A 47 6.85 4.07 -22.24
CA PHE A 47 7.75 3.80 -21.12
C PHE A 47 8.85 2.79 -21.41
N MET A 48 8.75 1.98 -22.47
CA MET A 48 9.68 0.89 -22.77
C MET A 48 11.14 1.36 -22.81
N SER A 49 11.45 2.42 -23.56
CA SER A 49 12.83 2.92 -23.63
C SER A 49 13.32 3.48 -22.30
N ILE A 50 12.43 4.14 -21.54
CA ILE A 50 12.77 4.71 -20.22
C ILE A 50 13.13 3.60 -19.23
N LEU A 51 12.28 2.57 -19.15
CA LEU A 51 12.40 1.45 -18.22
C LEU A 51 13.57 0.52 -18.55
N ASN A 52 13.80 0.25 -19.85
CA ASN A 52 14.79 -0.73 -20.28
C ASN A 52 16.17 -0.11 -20.56
N ASN A 53 16.22 1.16 -20.95
CA ASN A 53 17.47 1.81 -21.36
C ASN A 53 17.80 3.03 -20.51
N THR A 54 16.97 4.08 -20.51
CA THR A 54 17.33 5.39 -19.94
C THR A 54 17.65 5.32 -18.45
N ILE A 55 16.74 4.75 -17.64
CA ILE A 55 16.94 4.63 -16.19
C ILE A 55 18.07 3.63 -15.89
N PRO A 56 18.10 2.40 -16.44
CA PRO A 56 19.20 1.47 -16.19
C PRO A 56 20.59 1.99 -16.59
N ASN A 57 20.71 2.68 -17.72
CA ASN A 57 22.01 3.18 -18.20
C ASN A 57 22.61 4.25 -17.28
N SER A 58 21.79 4.96 -16.52
CA SER A 58 22.29 5.90 -15.49
C SER A 58 22.93 5.22 -14.28
N ARG A 59 22.83 3.89 -14.15
CA ARG A 59 23.35 3.11 -13.03
C ARG A 59 24.59 2.29 -13.39
N ARG A 60 25.18 2.55 -14.55
CA ARG A 60 26.47 1.95 -14.92
C ARG A 60 27.54 2.42 -13.93
N ILE A 61 28.54 1.58 -13.68
CA ILE A 61 29.61 1.84 -12.71
C ILE A 61 30.43 3.11 -13.04
N ASP A 62 30.45 3.50 -14.31
CA ASP A 62 31.11 4.71 -14.83
C ASP A 62 30.20 5.95 -14.82
N SER A 63 28.94 5.83 -14.39
CA SER A 63 28.03 6.96 -14.27
C SER A 63 28.23 7.68 -12.93
N GLN A 64 28.49 8.99 -13.00
CA GLN A 64 28.69 9.82 -11.80
C GLN A 64 27.38 10.05 -11.01
N TYR A 65 26.23 10.04 -11.70
CA TYR A 65 24.92 10.30 -11.14
C TYR A 65 23.92 9.24 -11.61
N THR A 66 22.92 8.97 -10.78
CA THR A 66 21.91 7.95 -11.02
C THR A 66 20.53 8.57 -11.18
N ASN A 67 19.74 7.98 -12.07
CA ASN A 67 18.33 8.26 -12.19
C ASN A 67 17.51 7.14 -11.52
N THR A 68 16.48 7.55 -10.81
CA THR A 68 15.53 6.66 -10.16
C THR A 68 14.13 7.05 -10.57
N MET A 69 13.30 6.08 -10.94
CA MET A 69 11.88 6.32 -11.19
C MET A 69 11.06 5.49 -10.20
N GLY A 70 10.14 6.15 -9.50
CA GLY A 70 9.13 5.51 -8.65
C GLY A 70 7.74 5.89 -9.14
N CYS A 71 6.82 4.92 -9.15
CA CYS A 71 5.46 5.17 -9.60
C CYS A 71 4.41 4.45 -8.76
N VAL A 72 3.24 5.08 -8.61
CA VAL A 72 2.03 4.43 -8.08
C VAL A 72 1.37 3.67 -9.22
N GLN A 73 1.36 2.35 -9.14
CA GLN A 73 0.76 1.47 -10.14
C GLN A 73 -0.63 1.01 -9.68
N LYS A 74 -1.67 1.32 -10.45
CA LYS A 74 -2.99 0.73 -10.22
C LYS A 74 -2.98 -0.75 -10.63
N VAL A 75 -3.61 -1.58 -9.83
CA VAL A 75 -3.72 -3.03 -10.06
C VAL A 75 -5.18 -3.44 -10.24
N TRP A 76 -5.40 -4.64 -10.74
CA TRP A 76 -6.69 -5.30 -10.81
C TRP A 76 -6.48 -6.79 -10.59
N TYR A 77 -7.48 -7.46 -10.02
CA TYR A 77 -7.42 -8.90 -9.78
C TYR A 77 -8.06 -9.64 -10.95
N ASP A 78 -7.29 -10.52 -11.58
CA ASP A 78 -7.80 -11.44 -12.60
C ASP A 78 -8.39 -12.67 -11.89
N GLY A 79 -9.71 -12.64 -11.70
CA GLY A 79 -10.43 -13.72 -11.01
C GLY A 79 -10.33 -15.08 -11.68
N GLN A 80 -10.18 -15.12 -13.00
CA GLN A 80 -10.07 -16.36 -13.76
C GLN A 80 -8.72 -17.04 -13.52
N ASN A 81 -7.63 -16.26 -13.60
CA ASN A 81 -6.28 -16.78 -13.42
C ASN A 81 -5.79 -16.70 -11.97
N LYS A 82 -6.58 -16.09 -11.07
CA LYS A 82 -6.28 -15.85 -9.65
C LYS A 82 -4.95 -15.13 -9.42
N VAL A 83 -4.66 -14.14 -10.27
CA VAL A 83 -3.41 -13.37 -10.23
C VAL A 83 -3.69 -11.87 -10.18
N LEU A 84 -2.86 -11.13 -9.44
CA LEU A 84 -2.88 -9.68 -9.48
C LEU A 84 -2.18 -9.19 -10.75
N LYS A 85 -2.82 -8.24 -11.44
CA LYS A 85 -2.39 -7.71 -12.72
C LYS A 85 -2.28 -6.19 -12.68
N HIS A 86 -1.41 -5.63 -13.51
CA HIS A 86 -1.23 -4.18 -13.59
C HIS A 86 -2.23 -3.57 -14.57
N LYS A 87 -2.84 -2.43 -14.20
CA LYS A 87 -3.62 -1.62 -15.14
C LYS A 87 -2.68 -0.94 -16.13
N GLY A 88 -3.03 -0.96 -17.41
CA GLY A 88 -2.17 -0.42 -18.47
C GLY A 88 -1.10 -1.40 -18.95
N GLY A 89 -1.27 -2.70 -18.71
CA GLY A 89 -0.39 -3.76 -19.23
C GLY A 89 0.81 -4.06 -18.32
N GLU A 90 1.67 -4.96 -18.80
CA GLU A 90 2.76 -5.57 -18.01
C GLU A 90 4.10 -4.82 -18.15
N SER A 91 4.15 -3.72 -18.88
CA SER A 91 5.39 -2.96 -19.15
C SER A 91 6.10 -2.54 -17.85
N MET A 92 5.34 -2.03 -16.88
CA MET A 92 5.87 -1.69 -15.55
C MET A 92 6.26 -2.94 -14.77
N GLN A 93 5.48 -4.03 -14.84
CA GLN A 93 5.77 -5.29 -14.15
C GLN A 93 7.14 -5.85 -14.59
N PHE A 94 7.43 -5.85 -15.89
CA PHE A 94 8.69 -6.33 -16.42
C PHE A 94 9.83 -5.33 -16.22
N GLY A 95 9.60 -4.04 -16.47
CA GLY A 95 10.61 -3.00 -16.38
C GLY A 95 11.06 -2.65 -14.95
N ALA A 96 10.17 -2.77 -13.96
CA ALA A 96 10.49 -2.43 -12.57
C ALA A 96 11.54 -3.38 -11.97
N ARG A 97 12.42 -2.85 -11.12
CA ARG A 97 13.41 -3.64 -10.36
C ARG A 97 12.95 -3.99 -8.96
N MET A 98 12.02 -3.21 -8.41
CA MET A 98 11.37 -3.48 -7.14
C MET A 98 9.89 -3.22 -7.30
N ILE A 99 9.05 -4.07 -6.71
CA ILE A 99 7.60 -3.92 -6.67
C ILE A 99 7.15 -4.25 -5.25
N TYR A 100 6.54 -3.26 -4.61
CA TYR A 100 5.95 -3.37 -3.28
C TYR A 100 4.44 -3.26 -3.42
N HIS A 101 3.72 -4.25 -2.90
CA HIS A 101 2.28 -4.20 -2.76
C HIS A 101 1.92 -3.64 -1.40
N PHE A 102 1.10 -2.60 -1.41
CA PHE A 102 0.49 -2.01 -0.22
C PHE A 102 -0.97 -2.45 -0.20
N GLY A 103 -1.39 -3.11 0.88
CA GLY A 103 -2.75 -3.62 1.04
C GLY A 103 -2.86 -5.13 0.87
N GLY A 104 -4.09 -5.59 1.04
CA GLY A 104 -4.46 -6.97 0.76
C GLY A 104 -4.69 -7.14 -0.74
N ILE A 105 -4.42 -8.35 -1.24
CA ILE A 105 -4.56 -8.68 -2.66
C ILE A 105 -5.98 -9.17 -2.96
N LEU A 106 -6.56 -9.96 -2.04
CA LEU A 106 -7.89 -10.57 -2.19
C LEU A 106 -8.95 -9.91 -1.31
N THR A 107 -8.57 -9.51 -0.10
CA THR A 107 -9.44 -8.85 0.88
C THR A 107 -8.87 -7.48 1.24
N HIS A 108 -9.69 -6.64 1.88
CA HIS A 108 -9.21 -5.38 2.44
C HIS A 108 -8.04 -5.65 3.41
N GLY A 109 -6.85 -5.16 3.06
CA GLY A 109 -5.66 -5.32 3.91
C GLY A 109 -5.30 -4.07 4.71
N THR A 110 -6.17 -3.06 4.67
CA THR A 110 -6.07 -1.88 5.53
C THR A 110 -6.93 -2.13 6.76
N LYS A 111 -6.36 -1.95 7.95
CA LYS A 111 -7.05 -2.05 9.24
C LYS A 111 -7.04 -0.69 9.94
N ARG A 112 -7.99 -0.45 10.83
CA ARG A 112 -8.00 0.76 11.66
C ARG A 112 -7.20 0.53 12.93
N VAL A 113 -6.32 1.46 13.26
CA VAL A 113 -5.56 1.40 14.52
C VAL A 113 -6.35 2.12 15.60
N THR A 114 -6.76 1.37 16.61
CA THR A 114 -7.59 1.83 17.73
C THR A 114 -6.80 1.80 19.02
N ALA A 115 -6.86 2.88 19.78
CA ALA A 115 -6.41 2.96 21.16
C ALA A 115 -7.60 2.84 22.10
N THR A 116 -7.56 1.87 23.01
CA THR A 116 -8.60 1.60 24.01
C THR A 116 -8.06 1.89 25.41
N SER A 117 -8.79 2.67 26.20
CA SER A 117 -8.53 2.83 27.64
C SER A 117 -9.81 3.13 28.40
N LYS A 118 -10.03 2.47 29.53
CA LYS A 118 -11.20 2.70 30.42
C LYS A 118 -12.54 2.77 29.66
N LEU A 119 -12.80 1.82 28.76
CA LEU A 119 -14.00 1.72 27.90
C LEU A 119 -14.16 2.85 26.86
N ARG A 120 -13.11 3.63 26.60
CA ARG A 120 -13.06 4.60 25.50
C ARG A 120 -12.18 4.05 24.39
N ASP A 121 -12.74 3.99 23.19
CA ASP A 121 -12.04 3.62 21.97
C ASP A 121 -11.81 4.85 21.11
N VAL A 122 -10.57 5.04 20.66
CA VAL A 122 -10.23 6.11 19.74
C VAL A 122 -9.42 5.57 18.57
N ASN A 123 -10.00 5.70 17.38
CA ASN A 123 -9.32 5.42 16.12
C ASN A 123 -8.38 6.57 15.80
N PHE A 124 -7.10 6.28 15.62
CA PHE A 124 -6.08 7.31 15.40
C PHE A 124 -5.19 7.05 14.18
N GLY A 125 -5.34 5.91 13.51
CA GLY A 125 -4.48 5.58 12.38
C GLY A 125 -5.01 4.45 11.51
N PHE A 126 -4.21 4.10 10.51
CA PHE A 126 -4.47 2.98 9.61
C PHE A 126 -3.24 2.10 9.52
N GLU A 127 -3.43 0.81 9.72
CA GLU A 127 -2.42 -0.21 9.47
C GLU A 127 -2.57 -0.73 8.05
N ASN A 128 -1.44 -0.94 7.38
CA ASN A 128 -1.39 -1.53 6.06
C ASN A 128 -0.32 -2.62 5.98
N LYS A 129 -0.63 -3.72 5.28
CA LYS A 129 0.36 -4.74 4.92
C LYS A 129 1.22 -4.26 3.76
N VAL A 130 2.53 -4.45 3.89
CA VAL A 130 3.51 -4.24 2.81
C VAL A 130 4.08 -5.61 2.44
N ASN A 131 3.95 -5.98 1.17
CA ASN A 131 4.51 -7.21 0.61
C ASN A 131 5.48 -6.88 -0.53
N ILE A 132 6.52 -7.70 -0.67
CA ILE A 132 7.51 -7.57 -1.74
C ILE A 132 7.13 -8.53 -2.87
N ALA A 133 6.59 -8.00 -3.96
CA ALA A 133 6.23 -8.81 -5.13
C ALA A 133 7.41 -9.03 -6.08
N LYS A 134 8.39 -8.13 -6.06
CA LYS A 134 9.60 -8.23 -6.89
C LYS A 134 10.74 -7.47 -6.21
N ASN A 135 11.92 -8.07 -6.16
CA ASN A 135 13.15 -7.39 -5.72
C ASN A 135 14.35 -7.95 -6.51
N HIS A 136 14.97 -7.10 -7.31
CA HIS A 136 16.18 -7.42 -8.10
C HIS A 136 17.45 -6.76 -7.53
N VAL A 137 17.41 -6.25 -6.31
CA VAL A 137 18.58 -5.66 -5.64
C VAL A 137 19.34 -6.77 -4.92
N ASP A 138 20.65 -6.87 -5.17
CA ASP A 138 21.54 -7.82 -4.49
C ASP A 138 21.99 -7.27 -3.12
N GLY A 139 22.17 -8.14 -2.13
CA GLY A 139 22.60 -7.78 -0.77
C GLY A 139 22.46 -8.94 0.21
N ALA A 140 23.17 -8.85 1.35
CA ALA A 140 23.05 -9.85 2.41
C ALA A 140 21.59 -9.95 2.89
N LEU A 141 21.06 -11.18 2.98
CA LEU A 141 19.65 -11.50 3.25
C LEU A 141 18.63 -11.09 2.17
N GLY A 142 19.07 -10.80 0.93
CA GLY A 142 18.17 -10.46 -0.19
C GLY A 142 17.97 -8.95 -0.41
N GLY A 143 18.85 -8.12 0.15
CA GLY A 143 18.84 -6.66 -0.04
C GLY A 143 17.90 -5.90 0.91
N ILE A 144 17.48 -4.68 0.53
CA ILE A 144 16.55 -3.85 1.32
C ILE A 144 15.14 -4.46 1.23
N SER A 145 14.85 -5.42 2.11
CA SER A 145 13.56 -6.07 2.22
C SER A 145 12.86 -5.62 3.50
N LEU A 146 11.85 -4.75 3.37
CA LEU A 146 10.88 -4.53 4.42
C LEU A 146 9.55 -5.14 4.00
N GLU A 147 9.30 -6.36 4.45
CA GLU A 147 7.98 -6.98 4.43
C GLU A 147 7.41 -6.92 5.84
N GLY A 148 6.11 -6.65 5.97
CA GLY A 148 5.46 -6.59 7.27
C GLY A 148 4.26 -5.67 7.28
N ARG A 149 4.00 -5.06 8.43
CA ARG A 149 2.88 -4.16 8.64
C ARG A 149 3.40 -2.80 9.07
N ILE A 150 2.88 -1.76 8.45
CA ILE A 150 3.16 -0.38 8.80
C ILE A 150 1.86 0.28 9.27
N ALA A 151 1.94 1.13 10.28
CA ALA A 151 0.82 1.94 10.72
C ALA A 151 1.10 3.42 10.43
N SER A 152 0.17 4.06 9.72
CA SER A 152 0.11 5.51 9.59
C SER A 152 -0.57 6.08 10.83
N THR A 153 0.14 6.96 11.53
CA THR A 153 -0.32 7.61 12.76
C THR A 153 -0.25 9.13 12.61
N PRO A 154 -0.82 9.93 13.53
CA PRO A 154 -0.72 11.39 13.48
C PRO A 154 0.71 11.93 13.58
N HIS A 155 1.67 11.09 14.01
CA HIS A 155 3.08 11.44 14.14
C HIS A 155 3.97 10.77 13.09
N GLY A 156 3.37 10.23 12.02
CA GLY A 156 4.07 9.55 10.93
C GLY A 156 3.90 8.03 10.93
N PHE A 157 4.76 7.35 10.18
CA PHE A 157 4.72 5.89 10.04
C PHE A 157 5.50 5.20 11.14
N ILE A 158 4.94 4.10 11.65
CA ILE A 158 5.59 3.19 12.58
C ILE A 158 5.51 1.76 12.06
N TYR A 159 6.41 0.90 12.54
CA TYR A 159 6.19 -0.54 12.43
C TYR A 159 4.99 -0.92 13.29
N ALA A 160 4.07 -1.69 12.71
CA ALA A 160 2.89 -2.21 13.39
C ALA A 160 3.20 -3.59 14.01
N ASP A 161 4.34 -3.68 14.69
CA ASP A 161 4.74 -4.80 15.53
C ASP A 161 4.66 -4.39 17.01
N ALA A 162 4.85 -5.36 17.92
CA ALA A 162 4.72 -5.12 19.35
C ALA A 162 5.69 -4.04 19.85
N ASP A 163 6.93 -4.05 19.35
CA ASP A 163 7.98 -3.11 19.77
C ASP A 163 7.72 -1.69 19.25
N GLY A 164 7.34 -1.55 17.98
CA GLY A 164 6.98 -0.28 17.35
C GLY A 164 5.79 0.37 18.02
N ILE A 165 4.75 -0.40 18.33
CA ILE A 165 3.56 0.06 19.05
C ILE A 165 3.92 0.46 20.48
N ALA A 166 4.70 -0.34 21.20
CA ALA A 166 5.11 -0.03 22.57
C ALA A 166 5.97 1.24 22.64
N ALA A 167 6.91 1.41 21.70
CA ALA A 167 7.73 2.61 21.59
C ALA A 167 6.89 3.86 21.26
N TYR A 168 5.96 3.73 20.30
CA TYR A 168 5.07 4.82 19.89
C TYR A 168 4.19 5.31 21.06
N LYS A 169 3.60 4.37 21.80
CA LYS A 169 2.75 4.62 22.96
C LYS A 169 3.47 5.40 24.05
N LYS A 170 4.69 4.98 24.41
CA LYS A 170 5.53 5.65 25.41
C LYS A 170 5.93 7.05 24.97
N LYS A 171 6.37 7.19 23.71
CA LYS A 171 6.81 8.47 23.14
C LYS A 171 5.67 9.49 23.07
N ASN A 172 4.44 9.05 22.78
CA ASN A 172 3.31 9.93 22.47
C ASN A 172 2.20 9.87 23.54
N ILE A 173 2.52 9.56 24.79
CA ILE A 173 1.51 9.45 25.86
C ILE A 173 0.68 10.72 26.04
N LEU A 174 1.29 11.90 25.84
CA LEU A 174 0.59 13.18 25.91
C LEU A 174 -0.52 13.31 24.87
N HIS A 175 -0.30 12.79 23.65
CA HIS A 175 -1.32 12.77 22.61
C HIS A 175 -2.55 11.95 23.04
N PHE A 176 -2.32 10.77 23.61
CA PHE A 176 -3.41 9.91 24.08
C PHE A 176 -4.14 10.50 25.29
N ARG A 177 -3.43 11.12 26.24
CA ARG A 177 -4.07 11.82 27.37
C ARG A 177 -5.01 12.92 26.90
N ASN A 178 -4.59 13.70 25.91
CA ASN A 178 -5.40 14.78 25.34
C ASN A 178 -6.64 14.25 24.63
N ILE A 179 -6.46 13.23 23.78
CA ILE A 179 -7.56 12.65 23.00
C ILE A 179 -8.57 11.91 23.90
N LEU A 180 -8.08 11.17 24.89
CA LEU A 180 -8.93 10.42 25.82
C LEU A 180 -9.45 11.28 26.98
N GLY A 181 -8.94 12.51 27.14
CA GLY A 181 -9.38 13.46 28.18
C GLY A 181 -9.02 13.03 29.61
N ASP A 182 -7.90 12.33 29.80
CA ASP A 182 -7.46 11.84 31.13
C ASP A 182 -5.94 11.98 31.28
N ASN A 183 -5.52 12.95 32.10
CA ASN A 183 -4.10 13.25 32.35
C ASN A 183 -3.38 12.21 33.22
N SER A 184 -4.12 11.33 33.89
CA SER A 184 -3.55 10.29 34.76
C SER A 184 -3.07 9.06 33.98
N LEU A 185 -3.49 8.89 32.72
CA LEU A 185 -3.17 7.71 31.93
C LEU A 185 -1.66 7.52 31.79
N THR A 186 -1.20 6.33 32.10
CA THR A 186 0.15 5.85 31.80
C THR A 186 0.15 5.15 30.45
N ALA A 187 1.34 4.79 29.96
CA ALA A 187 1.42 3.99 28.75
C ALA A 187 0.65 2.70 28.99
N GLU A 188 0.88 1.99 30.09
CA GLU A 188 0.32 0.68 30.44
C GLU A 188 -1.22 0.64 30.38
N ASP A 189 -1.89 1.77 30.65
CA ASP A 189 -3.36 1.89 30.64
C ASP A 189 -4.02 1.90 29.25
N ILE A 190 -3.23 2.00 28.17
CA ILE A 190 -3.73 2.08 26.80
C ILE A 190 -3.51 0.74 26.08
N ILE A 191 -4.47 0.23 25.34
CA ILE A 191 -4.30 -0.95 24.49
C ILE A 191 -4.40 -0.47 23.04
N ILE A 192 -3.39 -0.75 22.21
CA ILE A 192 -3.42 -0.39 20.79
C ILE A 192 -3.60 -1.68 19.99
N GLN A 193 -4.63 -1.73 19.17
CA GLN A 193 -4.99 -2.88 18.34
C GLN A 193 -5.43 -2.43 16.95
N SER A 194 -5.19 -3.27 15.96
CA SER A 194 -5.66 -3.07 14.58
C SER A 194 -6.93 -3.87 14.35
N LYS A 195 -8.02 -3.16 14.04
CA LYS A 195 -9.36 -3.72 13.85
C LYS A 195 -9.76 -3.66 12.38
N ASP A 196 -10.49 -4.67 11.93
CA ASP A 196 -10.99 -4.71 10.55
C ASP A 196 -12.04 -3.62 10.29
N MET A 197 -12.18 -3.24 9.03
CA MET A 197 -13.08 -2.18 8.61
C MET A 197 -14.09 -2.68 7.58
N ASP A 198 -15.29 -2.09 7.60
CA ASP A 198 -16.26 -2.23 6.52
C ASP A 198 -15.90 -1.36 5.31
N ASP A 199 -16.69 -1.46 4.24
CA ASP A 199 -16.48 -0.74 2.99
C ASP A 199 -16.59 0.79 3.15
N ASP A 200 -17.30 1.25 4.18
CA ASP A 200 -17.43 2.67 4.54
C ASP A 200 -16.28 3.15 5.45
N GLY A 201 -15.36 2.25 5.82
CA GLY A 201 -14.19 2.51 6.65
C GLY A 201 -14.49 2.56 8.15
N ASN A 202 -15.68 2.15 8.60
CA ASN A 202 -15.99 2.01 10.02
C ASN A 202 -15.38 0.72 10.57
N VAL A 203 -15.08 0.72 11.87
CA VAL A 203 -14.55 -0.48 12.53
C VAL A 203 -15.66 -1.52 12.62
N ILE A 204 -15.37 -2.75 12.19
CA ILE A 204 -16.27 -3.89 12.39
C ILE A 204 -16.17 -4.27 13.86
N GLU A 205 -17.26 -4.06 14.61
CA GLU A 205 -17.34 -4.54 15.98
C GLU A 205 -17.49 -6.07 15.97
N GLU A 206 -16.55 -6.78 16.60
CA GLU A 206 -16.70 -8.20 16.89
C GLU A 206 -17.93 -8.39 17.78
N LYS A 207 -19.02 -8.94 17.22
CA LYS A 207 -20.16 -9.36 18.03
C LYS A 207 -19.71 -10.48 18.95
N LYS A 208 -19.54 -10.18 20.23
CA LYS A 208 -19.53 -11.20 21.28
C LYS A 208 -20.93 -11.81 21.34
N VAL A 209 -21.13 -12.94 20.68
CA VAL A 209 -22.34 -13.75 20.89
C VAL A 209 -22.12 -14.54 22.18
N THR A 210 -22.75 -14.11 23.27
CA THR A 210 -22.78 -14.90 24.50
C THR A 210 -23.85 -15.99 24.34
N ILE A 211 -23.45 -17.26 24.20
CA ILE A 211 -24.36 -18.41 24.34
C ILE A 211 -23.90 -19.21 25.55
N GLY A 212 -24.36 -18.83 26.74
CA GLY A 212 -23.94 -19.49 27.99
C GLY A 212 -22.45 -19.31 28.32
N ASP A 213 -22.01 -19.93 29.42
CA ASP A 213 -20.70 -19.73 30.06
C ASP A 213 -19.48 -20.26 29.27
N ASP A 214 -19.65 -20.70 28.02
CA ASP A 214 -18.53 -21.13 27.17
C ASP A 214 -18.38 -20.19 25.97
N THR A 215 -17.25 -19.47 25.92
CA THR A 215 -16.85 -18.65 24.78
C THR A 215 -16.34 -19.54 23.65
N VAL A 216 -17.05 -19.57 22.52
CA VAL A 216 -16.55 -20.10 21.25
C VAL A 216 -16.48 -18.96 20.23
N THR A 217 -15.33 -18.80 19.57
CA THR A 217 -15.14 -17.87 18.45
C THR A 217 -15.78 -18.46 17.20
N ASP A 218 -16.83 -17.83 16.68
CA ASP A 218 -17.46 -18.24 15.42
C ASP A 218 -16.83 -17.45 14.26
N GLU A 219 -16.22 -18.15 13.31
CA GLU A 219 -15.72 -17.57 12.06
C GLU A 219 -16.91 -17.37 11.12
N THR A 220 -17.49 -16.17 11.08
CA THR A 220 -18.59 -15.89 10.16
C THR A 220 -18.10 -15.87 8.71
N GLU A 221 -18.54 -16.87 7.96
CA GLU A 221 -18.45 -16.97 6.49
C GLU A 221 -19.00 -15.72 5.81
N SER A 222 -18.18 -15.07 4.98
CA SER A 222 -18.64 -14.07 4.03
C SER A 222 -19.44 -14.76 2.92
N LYS A 223 -20.76 -14.53 2.91
CA LYS A 223 -21.61 -14.89 1.77
C LYS A 223 -21.15 -14.13 0.54
N THR A 224 -20.70 -14.88 -0.47
CA THR A 224 -20.58 -14.42 -1.86
C THR A 224 -21.98 -14.40 -2.47
N ASP A 225 -22.50 -13.22 -2.76
CA ASP A 225 -23.59 -13.06 -3.71
C ASP A 225 -23.01 -13.00 -5.15
N GLU A 226 -23.81 -13.55 -6.07
CA GLU A 226 -23.53 -14.00 -7.45
C GLU A 226 -22.79 -13.05 -8.40
#